data_AF-A0A3M7Q687-F1
#
_entry.id   AF-A0A3M7Q687-F1
#
_cell.length_a   1.000
_cell.length_b   1.000
_cell.length_c   1.000
_cell.angle_alpha   90.00
_cell.angle_beta   90.00
_cell.angle_gamma   90.00
#
_symmetry.space_group_name_H-M   'P 1'
#
loop_
_entity.id
_entity.type
_entity.pdbx_description
1 polymer ?
#
loop_
_entity_poly.entity_id
_entity_poly.type
_entity_poly.pdbx_seq_one_letter_code
_entity_poly.pdbx_strand_id
1 'polypeptide(L)'
;MKKVTRSSAKRNERIPISSTVFIKCEGLLTKLEPRFKAPYKVNDYTKRGNYILSNSLGEVLKDSFPRQKLKIDCQSENRLGYLKDISII
;
A
#
# COMPACT_ATOMS: atom_id res chain seq x y z
N MET A 1 30.00 10.62 -14.26
CA MET A 1 28.54 10.44 -14.48
C MET A 1 27.97 9.56 -13.35
N LYS A 2 27.15 10.11 -12.44
CA LYS A 2 26.51 9.30 -11.39
C LYS A 2 25.31 8.57 -12.00
N LYS A 3 25.34 7.24 -12.06
CA LYS A 3 24.16 6.43 -12.44
C LYS A 3 23.09 6.64 -11.37
N VAL A 4 21.99 7.30 -11.72
CA VAL A 4 20.78 7.36 -10.88
C VAL A 4 20.14 5.97 -10.92
N THR A 5 20.50 5.11 -9.97
CA THR A 5 19.83 3.82 -9.78
C THR A 5 18.43 4.08 -9.25
N ARG A 6 17.41 3.89 -10.10
CA ARG A 6 16.01 3.95 -9.66
C ARG A 6 15.81 2.88 -8.57
N SER A 7 15.21 3.28 -7.46
CA SER A 7 14.97 2.54 -6.20
C SER A 7 14.22 1.21 -6.35
N SER A 8 14.84 0.21 -6.98
CA SER A 8 14.20 -1.09 -7.22
C SER A 8 14.06 -1.95 -5.95
N ALA A 9 14.79 -1.64 -4.88
CA ALA A 9 14.79 -2.41 -3.63
C ALA A 9 13.40 -2.49 -2.96
N LYS A 10 12.64 -1.38 -2.94
CA LYS A 10 11.31 -1.30 -2.28
C LYS A 10 10.21 -2.17 -2.91
N ARG A 11 10.45 -2.82 -4.05
CA ARG A 11 9.43 -3.66 -4.72
C ARG A 11 9.40 -5.11 -4.24
N ASN A 12 10.50 -5.62 -3.68
CA ASN A 12 10.60 -7.01 -3.26
C ASN A 12 10.38 -7.19 -1.75
N GLU A 13 10.40 -6.09 -0.99
CA GLU A 13 10.10 -6.12 0.44
C GLU A 13 8.63 -6.43 0.69
N ARG A 14 8.41 -7.29 1.69
CA ARG A 14 7.09 -7.67 2.16
C ARG A 14 6.40 -6.47 2.79
N ILE A 15 5.12 -6.28 2.47
CA ILE A 15 4.34 -5.21 3.09
C ILE A 15 3.97 -5.68 4.50
N PRO A 16 4.22 -4.87 5.54
CA PRO A 16 3.78 -5.19 6.90
C PRO A 16 2.26 -5.34 6.97
N ILE A 17 1.81 -6.22 7.86
CA ILE A 17 0.39 -6.28 8.23
C ILE A 17 0.01 -4.94 8.87
N SER A 18 -1.24 -4.51 8.70
CA SER A 18 -1.80 -3.23 9.14
C SER A 18 -1.37 -1.97 8.37
N SER A 19 -0.43 -2.09 7.43
CA SER A 19 -0.07 -0.99 6.54
C SER A 19 -1.21 -0.59 5.61
N THR A 20 -1.26 0.71 5.28
CA THR A 20 -2.18 1.25 4.27
C THR A 20 -1.56 1.12 2.88
N VAL A 21 -2.33 0.56 1.95
CA VAL A 21 -1.92 0.30 0.58
C VAL A 21 -2.98 0.77 -0.40
N PHE A 22 -2.54 1.14 -1.59
CA PHE A 22 -3.40 1.44 -2.73
C PHE A 22 -3.27 0.34 -3.78
N ILE A 23 -4.39 -0.01 -4.40
CA ILE A 23 -4.43 -1.02 -5.47
C ILE A 23 -4.31 -0.32 -6.81
N LYS A 24 -3.38 -0.75 -7.66
CA LYS A 24 -3.24 -0.21 -9.02
C LYS A 24 -4.43 -0.63 -9.89
N CYS A 25 -5.02 0.31 -10.61
CA CYS A 25 -6.04 0.02 -11.62
C CYS A 25 -5.39 -0.63 -12.85
N GLU A 26 -6.02 -1.68 -13.39
CA GLU A 26 -5.60 -2.35 -14.63
C GLU A 26 -6.51 -1.96 -15.79
N GLY A 27 -6.00 -2.07 -17.02
CA GLY A 27 -6.74 -1.78 -18.25
C GLY A 27 -6.47 -0.39 -18.84
N LEU A 28 -7.30 -0.03 -19.83
CA LEU A 28 -7.27 1.29 -20.48
C LEU A 28 -7.99 2.28 -19.56
N LEU A 29 -7.23 3.18 -18.94
CA LEU A 29 -7.76 4.24 -18.10
C LEU A 29 -8.03 5.49 -18.95
N THR A 30 -9.14 6.17 -18.69
CA THR A 30 -9.38 7.49 -19.29
C THR A 30 -8.45 8.55 -18.67
N LYS A 31 -8.27 9.70 -19.33
CA LYS A 31 -7.33 10.75 -18.88
C LYS A 31 -7.60 11.26 -17.47
N LEU A 32 -8.85 11.18 -17.01
CA LEU A 32 -9.31 11.72 -15.73
C LEU A 32 -9.41 10.65 -14.64
N GLU A 33 -9.25 9.37 -14.97
CA GLU A 33 -9.40 8.28 -14.02
C GLU A 33 -8.17 8.12 -13.10
N PRO A 34 -8.40 7.87 -11.80
CA PRO A 34 -7.31 7.61 -10.89
C PRO A 34 -6.61 6.30 -11.22
N ARG A 35 -5.28 6.33 -11.25
CA ARG A 35 -4.43 5.14 -11.49
C ARG A 35 -4.40 4.15 -10.33
N PHE A 36 -4.86 4.59 -9.15
CA PHE A 36 -4.85 3.82 -7.93
C PHE A 36 -6.22 3.94 -7.26
N LYS A 37 -6.77 2.82 -6.81
CA LYS A 37 -7.99 2.76 -6.01
C LYS A 37 -7.65 2.98 -4.55
N ALA A 38 -8.66 3.47 -3.83
CA ALA A 38 -8.79 3.80 -2.40
C ALA A 38 -7.72 3.20 -1.44
N PRO A 39 -7.48 3.85 -0.28
CA PRO A 39 -6.64 3.26 0.74
C PRO A 39 -7.30 2.02 1.33
N TYR A 40 -6.60 0.90 1.27
CA TYR A 40 -6.96 -0.37 1.89
C TYR A 40 -5.97 -0.73 2.98
N LYS A 41 -6.41 -1.50 3.97
CA LYS A 41 -5.56 -1.99 5.04
C LYS A 41 -5.16 -3.43 4.77
N VAL A 42 -3.88 -3.75 4.96
CA VAL A 42 -3.41 -5.13 4.87
C VAL A 42 -3.85 -5.91 6.11
N ASN A 43 -4.69 -6.93 5.92
CA ASN A 43 -5.14 -7.78 7.01
C ASN A 43 -4.22 -8.98 7.18
N ASP A 44 -3.94 -9.70 6.08
CA ASP A 44 -3.14 -10.91 6.12
C ASP A 44 -2.56 -11.23 4.73
N TYR A 45 -1.82 -12.32 4.63
CA TYR A 45 -1.32 -12.89 3.40
C TYR A 45 -1.68 -14.38 3.29
N THR A 46 -1.97 -14.80 2.07
CA THR A 46 -2.15 -16.20 1.72
C THR A 46 -0.82 -16.95 1.77
N LYS A 47 -0.87 -18.28 1.88
CA LYS A 47 0.32 -19.17 1.80
C LYS A 47 1.16 -18.96 0.52
N ARG A 48 0.55 -18.43 -0.54
CA ARG A 48 1.20 -18.16 -1.85
C ARG A 48 1.81 -16.75 -1.94
N GLY A 49 1.70 -15.93 -0.90
CA GLY A 49 2.27 -14.58 -0.86
C GLY A 49 1.38 -13.47 -1.45
N ASN A 50 0.12 -13.77 -1.81
CA ASN A 50 -0.87 -12.74 -2.12
C ASN A 50 -1.42 -12.13 -0.82
N TYR A 51 -1.79 -10.86 -0.86
CA TYR A 51 -2.30 -10.09 0.26
C TYR A 51 -3.82 -10.06 0.29
N ILE A 52 -4.37 -10.15 1.49
CA ILE A 52 -5.77 -9.99 1.82
C ILE A 52 -5.94 -8.60 2.40
N LEU A 53 -6.84 -7.81 1.83
CA LEU A 53 -7.02 -6.41 2.18
C LEU A 53 -8.43 -6.17 2.71
N SER A 54 -8.57 -5.17 3.57
CA SER A 54 -9.86 -4.66 4.01
C SER A 54 -10.07 -3.20 3.60
N ASN A 55 -11.33 -2.83 3.39
CA ASN A 55 -11.72 -1.44 3.16
C ASN A 55 -11.75 -0.63 4.47
N SER A 56 -12.07 0.66 4.37
CA SER A 56 -12.19 1.54 5.54
C SER A 56 -13.30 1.15 6.52
N LEU A 57 -14.27 0.34 6.08
CA LEU A 57 -15.37 -0.18 6.90
C LEU A 57 -14.99 -1.49 7.63
N GLY A 58 -13.80 -2.04 7.36
CA GLY A 58 -13.34 -3.31 7.92
C GLY A 58 -13.79 -4.55 7.15
N GLU A 59 -14.49 -4.39 6.03
CA GLU A 59 -14.90 -5.49 5.18
C GLU A 59 -13.72 -6.02 4.38
N VAL A 60 -13.52 -7.33 4.42
CA VAL A 60 -12.45 -8.00 3.68
C VAL A 60 -12.81 -8.09 2.21
N LEU A 61 -11.90 -7.68 1.34
CA LEU A 61 -12.04 -7.86 -0.10
C LEU A 61 -12.08 -9.35 -0.44
N LYS A 62 -13.01 -9.74 -1.31
CA LYS A 62 -13.16 -11.12 -1.78
C LYS A 62 -11.91 -11.64 -2.50
N ASP A 63 -11.20 -10.74 -3.16
CA ASP A 63 -10.02 -11.07 -3.97
C ASP A 63 -8.72 -10.92 -3.19
N SER A 64 -7.71 -11.70 -3.60
CA SER A 64 -6.34 -11.58 -3.11
C SER A 64 -5.44 -10.87 -4.13
N PHE A 65 -4.53 -10.03 -3.66
CA PHE A 65 -3.73 -9.15 -4.52
C PHE A 65 -2.23 -9.46 -4.41
N PRO A 66 -1.51 -9.58 -5.54
CA PRO A 66 -0.07 -9.77 -5.51
C PRO A 66 0.66 -8.45 -5.21
N ARG A 67 1.87 -8.53 -4.66
CA ARG A 67 2.69 -7.37 -4.23
C ARG A 67 2.84 -6.29 -5.31
N GLN A 68 2.96 -6.69 -6.57
CA GLN A 68 3.22 -5.81 -7.71
C GLN A 68 2.03 -4.89 -8.02
N LYS A 69 0.81 -5.29 -7.62
CA LYS A 69 -0.40 -4.47 -7.77
C LYS A 69 -0.60 -3.49 -6.61
N LEU A 70 0.22 -3.58 -5.57
CA LEU A 70 0.08 -2.80 -4.34
C LEU A 70 1.13 -1.71 -4.23
N LYS A 71 0.68 -0.50 -3.91
CA LYS A 71 1.53 0.64 -3.59
C LYS A 71 1.33 1.00 -2.12
N ILE A 72 2.39 0.94 -1.32
CA ILE A 72 2.35 1.36 0.08
C ILE A 72 2.16 2.87 0.15
N ASP A 73 1.33 3.33 1.08
CA ASP A 73 1.26 4.75 1.41
C ASP A 73 2.49 5.16 2.21
N CYS A 74 3.42 5.87 1.58
CA CYS A 74 4.65 6.34 2.23
C CYS A 74 4.39 7.42 3.28
N GLN A 75 3.20 8.03 3.28
CA GLN A 75 2.87 9.18 4.14
C GLN A 75 2.36 8.77 5.52
N SER A 76 1.90 7.52 5.70
CA SER A 76 1.31 7.06 6.96
C SER A 76 2.33 6.82 8.08
N GLU A 77 3.57 6.45 7.74
CA GLU A 77 4.64 6.24 8.74
C GLU A 77 5.10 7.55 9.37
N ASN A 78 5.22 8.61 8.59
CA ASN A 78 5.63 9.93 9.10
C ASN A 78 4.56 10.53 10.03
N ARG A 79 3.26 10.35 9.74
CA ARG A 79 2.17 10.91 10.57
C ARG A 79 2.12 10.34 11.99
N LEU A 80 2.46 9.07 12.19
CA LEU A 80 2.50 8.45 13.53
C LEU A 80 3.69 8.92 14.37
N GLY A 81 4.78 9.38 13.75
CA GLY A 81 5.86 10.06 14.46
C GLY A 81 5.37 11.39 15.04
N TYR A 82 4.77 12.24 14.20
CA TYR A 82 4.27 13.55 14.63
C TYR A 82 3.22 13.49 15.75
N LEU A 83 2.31 12.51 15.74
CA LEU A 83 1.28 12.40 16.79
C LEU A 83 1.82 11.89 18.14
N LYS A 84 2.93 11.13 18.13
CA LYS A 84 3.65 10.73 19.36
C LYS A 84 4.39 11.91 19.96
N ASP A 85 4.90 12.81 19.13
CA ASP A 85 5.60 14.01 19.58
C ASP A 85 4.63 15.09 20.12
N ILE A 86 3.34 15.02 19.77
CA ILE A 86 2.28 15.92 20.28
C ILE A 86 1.72 15.44 21.63
N SER A 87 1.91 14.17 22.00
CA SER A 87 1.58 13.67 23.34
C SER A 87 2.71 14.01 24.32
N ILE A 88 2.94 15.31 24.52
CA ILE A 88 3.61 15.84 25.70
C ILE A 88 2.51 16.53 26.51
N ILE A 89 2.43 16.11 27.79
CA ILE A 89 1.44 16.43 28.85
C ILE A 89 0.31 15.40 28.96
#